data_AF-A0A7K2JJZ5-F1
#
_entry.id   AF-A0A7K2JJZ5-F1
#
_cell.length_a   1.000
_cell.length_b   1.000
_cell.length_c   1.000
_cell.angle_alpha   90.00
_cell.angle_beta   90.00
_cell.angle_gamma   90.00
#
_symmetry.space_group_name_H-M   'P 1'
#
loop_
_entity.id
_entity.type
_entity.pdbx_description
1 polymer ?
#
loop_
_entity_poly.entity_id
_entity_poly.type
_entity_poly.pdbx_seq_one_letter_code
_entity_poly.pdbx_strand_id
1 'polypeptide(L)'
;MGSLKVTLCAGAALAAVCAPVAPTAYAADGRGVSVTPASPAPGTDVTLRVPDCTERTAVAVSAAFETDVRLSVAAEDGVLAGSTRVRASVTAGVYAVRVTCGEDARQGTLTVQRRHRPTAPASPVAPVDAGGGGAAELAAPDTGDGARVDAPGAAHTVTGLVLAGIAAVAVGLRGVRSRSRRAD
;
A
#
# COMPACT_ATOMS: atom_id res chain seq x y z
N MET A 1 -42.27 -70.38 -34.05
CA MET A 1 -42.22 -69.48 -35.22
C MET A 1 -41.75 -68.12 -34.69
N GLY A 2 -40.58 -67.55 -34.99
CA GLY A 2 -39.45 -67.90 -35.83
C GLY A 2 -38.18 -67.19 -35.29
N SER A 3 -37.02 -67.64 -35.75
CA SER A 3 -35.68 -67.08 -35.49
C SER A 3 -35.32 -66.05 -36.57
N LEU A 4 -34.51 -65.04 -36.23
CA LEU A 4 -33.51 -64.33 -37.06
C LEU A 4 -32.63 -63.56 -36.04
N LYS A 5 -31.36 -63.87 -35.71
CA LYS A 5 -30.10 -64.06 -36.45
C LYS A 5 -29.58 -62.82 -37.21
N VAL A 6 -28.58 -62.20 -36.57
CA VAL A 6 -27.34 -61.61 -37.12
C VAL A 6 -27.41 -60.19 -37.68
N THR A 7 -26.69 -59.25 -37.05
CA THR A 7 -25.55 -58.58 -37.72
C THR A 7 -24.52 -58.04 -36.71
N LEU A 8 -23.28 -58.45 -36.94
CA LEU A 8 -22.03 -58.09 -36.29
C LEU A 8 -21.51 -56.81 -36.96
N CYS A 9 -21.09 -55.78 -36.20
CA CYS A 9 -20.13 -54.79 -36.67
C CYS A 9 -19.30 -54.27 -35.50
N ALA A 10 -18.00 -54.57 -35.58
CA ALA A 10 -16.93 -54.04 -34.75
C ALA A 10 -16.80 -52.52 -34.94
N GLY A 11 -16.46 -51.83 -33.85
CA GLY A 11 -16.19 -50.40 -33.86
C GLY A 11 -15.39 -50.00 -32.62
N ALA A 12 -14.18 -50.54 -32.49
CA ALA A 12 -13.18 -49.99 -31.59
C ALA A 12 -12.53 -48.78 -32.26
N ALA A 13 -12.73 -47.58 -31.72
CA ALA A 13 -11.86 -46.44 -31.97
C ALA A 13 -11.90 -45.49 -30.76
N LEU A 14 -10.72 -45.35 -30.15
CA LEU A 14 -10.41 -44.47 -29.02
C LEU A 14 -10.75 -43.02 -29.36
N ALA A 15 -11.73 -42.44 -28.66
CA ALA A 15 -11.94 -41.00 -28.66
C ALA A 15 -11.22 -40.40 -27.45
N ALA A 16 -10.25 -39.55 -27.76
CA ALA A 16 -9.33 -38.87 -26.87
C ALA A 16 -10.02 -38.23 -25.65
N VAL A 17 -9.56 -38.60 -24.45
CA VAL A 17 -9.79 -37.84 -23.23
C VAL A 17 -8.98 -36.55 -23.33
N CYS A 18 -9.57 -35.51 -23.93
CA CYS A 18 -9.16 -34.13 -23.68
C CYS A 18 -9.92 -33.66 -22.44
N ALA A 19 -9.45 -34.09 -21.27
CA ALA A 19 -9.80 -33.38 -20.04
C ALA A 19 -9.12 -31.99 -20.14
N PRO A 20 -9.86 -30.88 -19.99
CA PRO A 20 -9.21 -29.60 -19.77
C PRO A 20 -8.43 -29.72 -18.47
N VAL A 21 -7.10 -29.67 -18.57
CA VAL A 21 -6.24 -29.36 -17.43
C VAL A 21 -6.54 -27.89 -17.11
N ALA A 22 -7.63 -27.66 -16.38
CA ALA A 22 -7.85 -26.38 -15.74
C ALA A 22 -6.63 -26.16 -14.83
N PRO A 23 -5.96 -24.99 -14.90
CA PRO A 23 -5.03 -24.65 -13.85
C PRO A 23 -5.82 -24.73 -12.55
N THR A 24 -5.39 -25.60 -11.64
CA THR A 24 -5.81 -25.55 -10.25
C THR A 24 -5.38 -24.18 -9.75
N ALA A 25 -6.28 -23.21 -9.86
CA ALA A 25 -6.20 -21.98 -9.12
C ALA A 25 -6.29 -22.41 -7.65
N TYR A 26 -5.13 -22.61 -7.04
CA TYR A 26 -5.02 -22.83 -5.62
C TYR A 26 -5.56 -21.57 -4.96
N ALA A 27 -6.81 -21.63 -4.48
CA ALA A 27 -7.32 -20.65 -3.55
C ALA A 27 -6.36 -20.65 -2.36
N ALA A 28 -5.72 -19.49 -2.15
CA ALA A 28 -4.76 -19.24 -1.10
C ALA A 28 -5.47 -19.14 0.25
N ASP A 29 -6.03 -20.25 0.71
CA ASP A 29 -6.62 -20.37 2.05
C ASP A 29 -5.75 -21.32 2.88
N GLY A 30 -4.49 -20.92 3.07
CA GLY A 30 -3.60 -21.51 4.07
C GLY A 30 -4.15 -21.22 5.46
N ARG A 31 -5.18 -21.97 5.88
CA ARG A 31 -5.94 -21.84 7.13
C ARG A 31 -5.14 -21.97 8.43
N GLY A 32 -3.82 -21.86 8.41
CA GLY A 32 -2.99 -21.92 9.61
C GLY A 32 -1.58 -21.34 9.50
N VAL A 33 -1.21 -20.66 8.42
CA VAL A 33 0.14 -20.03 8.32
C VAL A 33 0.04 -18.68 7.66
N SER A 34 0.26 -17.62 8.44
CA SER A 34 0.37 -16.25 7.96
C SER A 34 1.84 -15.85 7.85
N VAL A 35 2.20 -15.17 6.77
CA VAL A 35 3.56 -14.62 6.57
C VAL A 35 3.48 -13.11 6.37
N THR A 36 4.28 -12.37 7.12
CA THR A 36 4.36 -10.91 7.07
C THR A 36 5.78 -10.47 6.74
N PRO A 37 6.01 -9.64 5.71
CA PRO A 37 5.01 -9.15 4.76
C PRO A 37 4.46 -10.28 3.88
N ALA A 38 3.24 -10.11 3.34
CA ALA A 38 2.58 -11.12 2.49
C ALA A 38 3.29 -11.35 1.15
N SER A 39 4.19 -10.43 0.77
CA SER A 39 4.89 -10.45 -0.51
C SER A 39 6.30 -9.88 -0.38
N PRO A 40 7.21 -10.58 0.32
CA PRO A 40 8.61 -10.14 0.47
C PRO A 40 9.33 -10.21 -0.87
N ALA A 41 10.36 -9.39 -1.01
CA ALA A 41 11.34 -9.56 -2.08
C ALA A 41 12.48 -10.49 -1.59
N PRO A 42 13.27 -11.12 -2.49
CA PRO A 42 14.42 -11.94 -2.10
C PRO A 42 15.36 -11.18 -1.17
N GLY A 43 15.77 -11.73 -0.02
CA GLY A 43 16.62 -11.04 0.96
C GLY A 43 15.86 -10.18 1.99
N THR A 44 14.53 -10.15 1.96
CA THR A 44 13.70 -9.47 2.98
C THR A 44 13.48 -10.39 4.18
N ASP A 45 13.40 -9.80 5.38
CA ASP A 45 13.01 -10.51 6.60
C ASP A 45 11.49 -10.72 6.63
N VAL A 46 11.08 -11.93 7.01
CA VAL A 46 9.69 -12.34 7.12
C VAL A 46 9.41 -12.88 8.51
N THR A 47 8.21 -12.64 8.98
CA THR A 47 7.67 -13.19 10.23
C THR A 47 6.55 -14.16 9.90
N LEU A 48 6.65 -15.37 10.43
CA LEU A 48 5.62 -16.39 10.33
C LEU A 48 4.77 -16.37 11.60
N ARG A 49 3.46 -16.57 11.44
CA ARG A 49 2.50 -16.81 12.52
C ARG A 49 1.67 -18.03 12.20
N VAL A 50 1.60 -18.96 13.14
CA VAL A 50 0.92 -20.24 13.00
C VAL A 50 -0.03 -20.41 14.17
N PRO A 51 -1.35 -20.15 14.00
CA PRO A 51 -2.34 -20.49 15.00
C PRO A 51 -2.53 -22.01 15.11
N ASP A 52 -3.14 -22.46 16.21
CA ASP A 52 -3.68 -23.81 16.38
C ASP A 52 -2.65 -24.94 16.23
N CYS A 53 -1.45 -24.75 16.79
CA CYS A 53 -0.50 -25.84 17.06
C CYS A 53 -0.60 -26.28 18.51
N THR A 54 -0.77 -27.60 18.71
CA THR A 54 -0.90 -28.22 20.04
C THR A 54 0.39 -28.08 20.86
N GLU A 55 1.53 -28.03 20.17
CA GLU A 55 2.86 -27.89 20.77
C GLU A 55 3.26 -26.43 20.98
N ARG A 56 4.11 -26.18 21.99
CA ARG A 56 4.65 -24.83 22.28
C ARG A 56 5.79 -24.40 21.36
N THR A 57 6.32 -25.34 20.57
CA THR A 57 7.37 -25.08 19.59
C THR A 57 7.08 -25.84 18.31
N ALA A 58 7.50 -25.28 17.19
CA ALA A 58 7.35 -25.89 15.87
C ALA A 58 8.51 -25.51 14.96
N VAL A 59 8.68 -26.24 13.87
CA VAL A 59 9.71 -25.93 12.85
C VAL A 59 9.03 -25.70 11.50
N ALA A 60 9.30 -24.54 10.91
CA ALA A 60 8.86 -24.20 9.56
C ALA A 60 10.00 -24.27 8.56
N VAL A 61 9.76 -25.00 7.45
CA VAL A 61 10.73 -25.25 6.39
C VAL A 61 10.15 -24.74 5.07
N SER A 62 11.00 -24.08 4.28
CA SER A 62 10.69 -23.69 2.90
C SER A 62 11.96 -23.56 2.08
N ALA A 63 11.89 -23.88 0.79
CA ALA A 63 13.00 -23.67 -0.14
C ALA A 63 13.37 -22.18 -0.30
N ALA A 64 12.48 -21.26 0.05
CA ALA A 64 12.74 -19.83 0.02
C ALA A 64 13.46 -19.29 1.26
N PHE A 65 13.50 -20.03 2.37
CA PHE A 65 14.13 -19.57 3.61
C PHE A 65 15.62 -19.80 3.60
N GLU A 66 16.37 -18.83 4.11
CA GLU A 66 17.81 -18.94 4.29
C GLU A 66 18.14 -20.04 5.32
N THR A 67 17.37 -20.10 6.40
CA THR A 67 17.42 -21.11 7.44
C THR A 67 16.01 -21.53 7.87
N ASP A 68 15.89 -22.77 8.34
CA ASP A 68 14.65 -23.28 8.93
C ASP A 68 14.25 -22.44 10.16
N VAL A 69 12.96 -22.18 10.29
CA VAL A 69 12.44 -21.28 11.32
C VAL A 69 12.01 -22.08 12.52
N ARG A 70 12.57 -21.78 13.69
CA ARG A 70 12.04 -22.24 14.97
C ARG A 70 10.95 -21.30 15.40
N LEU A 71 9.74 -21.81 15.55
CA LEU A 71 8.59 -21.06 16.04
C LEU A 71 8.41 -21.36 17.53
N SER A 72 8.09 -20.31 18.28
CA SER A 72 7.76 -20.40 19.71
C SER A 72 6.53 -19.55 20.00
N VAL A 73 5.86 -19.84 21.12
CA VAL A 73 4.72 -19.04 21.58
C VAL A 73 5.13 -17.58 21.71
N ALA A 74 4.47 -16.68 20.97
CA ALA A 74 4.79 -15.25 20.94
C ALA A 74 3.75 -14.39 21.67
N ALA A 75 2.57 -14.94 21.95
CA ALA A 75 1.50 -14.28 22.66
C ALA A 75 0.71 -15.29 23.52
N GLU A 76 -0.07 -14.76 24.45
CA GLU A 76 -0.92 -15.51 25.38
C GLU A 76 -2.03 -16.30 24.67
N ASP A 77 -2.32 -15.96 23.41
CA ASP A 77 -3.29 -16.63 22.53
C ASP A 77 -2.80 -18.00 22.01
N GLY A 78 -1.59 -18.41 22.36
CA GLY A 78 -1.01 -19.69 21.94
C GLY A 78 -0.51 -19.70 20.49
N VAL A 79 -0.47 -18.56 19.80
CA VAL A 79 0.04 -18.47 18.43
C VAL A 79 1.56 -18.60 18.43
N LEU A 80 2.07 -19.53 17.63
CA LEU A 80 3.50 -19.68 17.42
C LEU A 80 3.97 -18.63 16.40
N ALA A 81 5.07 -17.94 16.71
CA ALA A 81 5.70 -17.03 15.77
C ALA A 81 7.23 -17.22 15.72
N GLY A 82 7.81 -16.79 14.62
CA GLY A 82 9.25 -16.75 14.42
C GLY A 82 9.58 -15.98 13.16
N SER A 83 10.84 -15.57 13.02
CA SER A 83 11.32 -14.79 11.89
C SER A 83 12.45 -15.50 11.16
N THR A 84 12.55 -15.24 9.86
CA THR A 84 13.64 -15.72 9.01
C THR A 84 13.85 -14.77 7.85
N ARG A 85 14.99 -14.88 7.18
CA ARG A 85 15.28 -14.14 5.95
C ARG A 85 14.95 -15.00 4.74
N VAL A 86 14.30 -14.39 3.75
CA VAL A 86 14.14 -15.01 2.43
C VAL A 86 15.50 -15.00 1.72
N ARG A 87 15.93 -16.11 1.13
CA ARG A 87 17.21 -16.20 0.40
C ARG A 87 17.30 -15.08 -0.65
N ALA A 88 18.43 -14.37 -0.68
CA ALA A 88 18.66 -13.32 -1.68
C ALA A 88 18.73 -13.86 -3.12
N SER A 89 19.13 -15.12 -3.30
CA SER A 89 19.23 -15.81 -4.59
C SER A 89 17.93 -16.49 -5.04
N VAL A 90 16.86 -16.43 -4.23
CA VAL A 90 15.59 -17.07 -4.59
C VAL A 90 14.92 -16.33 -5.73
N THR A 91 14.32 -17.06 -6.66
CA THR A 91 13.56 -16.44 -7.77
C THR A 91 12.19 -15.99 -7.27
N ALA A 92 11.63 -14.93 -7.84
CA ALA A 92 10.24 -14.57 -7.56
C ALA A 92 9.29 -15.71 -7.97
N GLY A 93 8.33 -16.03 -7.11
CA GLY A 93 7.45 -17.19 -7.29
C GLY A 93 6.73 -17.58 -6.00
N VAL A 94 5.94 -18.65 -6.08
CA VAL A 94 5.21 -19.21 -4.94
C VAL A 94 6.00 -20.38 -4.37
N TYR A 95 6.22 -20.37 -3.06
CA TYR A 95 6.94 -21.40 -2.33
C TYR A 95 6.05 -22.00 -1.25
N ALA A 96 6.05 -23.33 -1.15
CA ALA A 96 5.39 -24.01 -0.05
C ALA A 96 6.14 -23.76 1.25
N VAL A 97 5.40 -23.54 2.33
CA VAL A 97 5.88 -23.47 3.70
C VAL A 97 5.27 -24.65 4.44
N ARG A 98 6.10 -25.56 4.93
CA ARG A 98 5.66 -26.70 5.73
C ARG A 98 6.04 -26.44 7.18
N VAL A 99 5.07 -26.51 8.07
CA VAL A 99 5.26 -26.34 9.50
C VAL A 99 4.97 -27.66 10.18
N THR A 100 5.92 -28.17 10.95
CA THR A 100 5.75 -29.40 11.74
C THR A 100 5.44 -29.02 13.17
N CYS A 101 4.26 -29.41 13.64
CA CYS A 101 3.74 -29.16 14.98
C CYS A 101 3.53 -30.50 15.69
N GLY A 102 4.58 -31.01 16.34
CA GLY A 102 4.56 -32.35 16.93
C GLY A 102 4.38 -33.42 15.86
N GLU A 103 3.30 -34.21 15.97
CA GLU A 103 2.93 -35.25 15.00
C GLU A 103 2.14 -34.70 13.80
N ASP A 104 1.62 -33.48 13.90
CA ASP A 104 0.84 -32.83 12.85
C ASP A 104 1.68 -31.96 11.93
N ALA A 105 1.22 -31.79 10.69
CA ALA A 105 1.82 -30.87 9.73
C ALA A 105 0.80 -29.84 9.23
N ARG A 106 1.21 -28.57 9.22
CA ARG A 106 0.48 -27.45 8.60
C ARG A 106 1.19 -27.01 7.33
N GLN A 107 0.41 -26.54 6.37
CA GLN A 107 0.92 -26.04 5.09
C GLN A 107 0.45 -24.60 4.87
N GLY A 108 1.37 -23.79 4.37
CA GLY A 108 1.13 -22.43 3.92
C GLY A 108 1.87 -22.14 2.63
N THR A 109 1.67 -20.94 2.10
CA THR A 109 2.31 -20.48 0.87
C THR A 109 2.97 -19.12 1.10
N LEU A 110 4.21 -18.99 0.62
CA LEU A 110 4.95 -17.74 0.58
C LEU A 110 5.10 -17.28 -0.87
N THR A 111 4.57 -16.10 -1.18
CA THR A 111 4.71 -15.49 -2.51
C THR A 111 5.86 -14.49 -2.49
N VAL A 112 6.99 -14.86 -3.07
CA VAL A 112 8.14 -13.96 -3.21
C VAL A 112 7.96 -13.12 -4.47
N GLN A 113 7.97 -11.79 -4.33
CA GLN A 113 7.86 -10.88 -5.46
C GLN A 113 9.23 -10.46 -5.99
N ARG A 114 9.26 -9.99 -7.24
CA ARG A 114 10.47 -9.38 -7.82
C ARG A 114 10.87 -8.16 -6.96
N ARG A 115 12.17 -7.99 -6.71
CA ARG A 115 12.67 -6.70 -6.18
C ARG A 115 12.34 -5.61 -7.20
N HIS A 116 11.41 -4.72 -6.86
CA HIS A 116 11.24 -3.49 -7.60
C HIS A 116 12.40 -2.59 -7.20
N ARG A 117 13.33 -2.33 -8.13
CA ARG A 117 14.36 -1.32 -7.90
C ARG A 117 13.65 0.02 -8.03
N PRO A 118 13.62 0.87 -6.98
CA PRO A 118 13.09 2.20 -7.13
C PRO A 118 13.87 2.88 -8.25
N THR A 119 13.19 3.26 -9.33
CA THR A 119 13.76 4.23 -10.26
C THR A 119 13.98 5.48 -9.44
N ALA A 120 15.23 5.94 -9.35
CA ALA A 120 15.52 7.17 -8.61
C ALA A 120 14.54 8.25 -9.11
N PRO A 121 13.86 8.99 -8.21
CA PRO A 121 13.09 10.14 -8.66
C PRO A 121 14.04 11.04 -9.44
N ALA A 122 13.58 11.57 -10.58
CA ALA A 122 14.32 12.64 -11.24
C ALA A 122 14.54 13.73 -10.20
N SER A 123 15.79 13.91 -9.74
CA SER A 123 16.12 15.02 -8.86
C SER A 123 15.56 16.29 -9.50
N PRO A 124 14.85 17.15 -8.77
CA PRO A 124 14.34 18.38 -9.35
C PRO A 124 15.51 19.17 -9.96
N VAL A 125 15.52 19.30 -11.29
CA VAL A 125 16.58 20.02 -12.06
C VAL A 125 16.23 21.50 -12.22
N ALA A 126 15.42 22.06 -11.33
CA ALA A 126 15.26 23.50 -11.26
C ALA A 126 16.19 24.02 -10.17
N PRO A 127 17.20 24.85 -10.51
CA PRO A 127 17.83 25.71 -9.53
C PRO A 127 16.71 26.43 -8.77
N VAL A 128 16.59 26.16 -7.47
CA VAL A 128 15.82 27.05 -6.62
C VAL A 128 16.69 28.28 -6.45
N ASP A 129 16.13 29.45 -6.75
CA ASP A 129 16.70 30.72 -6.32
C ASP A 129 16.62 30.74 -4.80
N ALA A 130 17.60 30.13 -4.14
CA ALA A 130 17.92 30.45 -2.77
C ALA A 130 18.48 31.87 -2.80
N GLY A 131 17.54 32.84 -2.85
CA GLY A 131 17.80 34.27 -2.89
C GLY A 131 18.69 34.67 -1.72
N GLY A 132 19.98 34.67 -1.98
CA GLY A 132 21.01 35.28 -1.16
C GLY A 132 21.42 36.61 -1.78
N GLY A 133 21.17 37.69 -1.02
CA GLY A 133 21.51 39.06 -1.37
C GLY A 133 20.31 39.95 -1.01
N GLY A 134 20.35 40.93 -0.13
CA GLY A 134 21.47 41.72 0.38
C GLY A 134 20.89 43.13 0.57
N ALA A 135 21.01 43.66 1.79
CA ALA A 135 20.92 45.07 2.19
C ALA A 135 19.75 45.98 1.72
N ALA A 136 19.07 46.53 2.74
CA ALA A 136 18.46 47.85 2.87
C ALA A 136 18.31 48.79 1.64
N GLU A 137 17.07 49.26 1.43
CA GLU A 137 16.79 50.71 1.34
C GLU A 137 15.39 51.01 1.87
N LEU A 138 15.30 51.96 2.80
CA LEU A 138 14.07 52.62 3.22
C LEU A 138 13.70 53.68 2.18
N ALA A 139 12.53 53.60 1.53
CA ALA A 139 11.73 54.79 1.17
C ALA A 139 10.36 54.46 0.53
N ALA A 140 9.34 55.01 1.18
CA ALA A 140 8.07 55.53 0.64
C ALA A 140 6.95 54.58 0.12
N PRO A 141 5.68 54.92 0.42
CA PRO A 141 4.51 54.19 -0.06
C PRO A 141 4.06 54.75 -1.41
N ASP A 142 4.05 53.92 -2.46
CA ASP A 142 3.31 54.24 -3.67
C ASP A 142 1.98 53.49 -3.70
N THR A 143 0.97 54.33 -3.90
CA THR A 143 -0.44 54.00 -3.87
C THR A 143 -0.84 53.62 -5.28
N GLY A 144 -1.34 52.39 -5.45
CA GLY A 144 -2.21 52.00 -6.57
C GLY A 144 -1.56 51.96 -7.96
N ASP A 145 -1.45 50.77 -8.54
CA ASP A 145 -2.39 50.31 -9.56
C ASP A 145 -1.94 48.96 -10.13
N GLY A 146 -2.91 48.06 -10.33
CA GLY A 146 -2.86 47.11 -11.44
C GLY A 146 -2.03 45.82 -11.34
N ALA A 147 -2.06 45.08 -10.22
CA ALA A 147 -1.74 43.64 -10.29
C ALA A 147 -3.02 42.87 -10.68
N ARG A 148 -3.11 42.50 -11.95
CA ARG A 148 -4.10 41.55 -12.48
C ARG A 148 -3.94 40.24 -11.71
N VAL A 149 -4.88 39.96 -10.81
CA VAL A 149 -5.02 38.64 -10.17
C VAL A 149 -6.22 37.99 -10.80
N ASP A 150 -5.96 36.85 -11.45
CA ASP A 150 -6.94 35.93 -11.98
C ASP A 150 -8.11 35.71 -11.01
N ALA A 151 -9.31 35.70 -11.57
CA ALA A 151 -10.59 35.79 -10.88
C ALA A 151 -10.72 34.79 -9.70
N PRO A 152 -10.79 35.28 -8.45
CA PRO A 152 -11.32 34.48 -7.36
C PRO A 152 -12.84 34.37 -7.57
N GLY A 153 -13.39 33.16 -7.48
CA GLY A 153 -14.82 32.90 -7.69
C GLY A 153 -15.70 33.88 -6.92
N ALA A 154 -16.82 34.30 -7.54
CA ALA A 154 -17.68 35.43 -7.15
C ALA A 154 -18.14 35.48 -5.68
N ALA A 155 -17.96 34.41 -4.91
CA ALA A 155 -18.23 34.39 -3.48
C ALA A 155 -17.19 35.16 -2.64
N HIS A 156 -15.93 35.26 -3.07
CA HIS A 156 -14.86 35.89 -2.26
C HIS A 156 -14.77 37.42 -2.45
N THR A 157 -15.29 37.93 -3.56
CA THR A 157 -15.38 39.38 -3.82
C THR A 157 -16.42 40.05 -2.92
N VAL A 158 -17.52 39.35 -2.62
CA VAL A 158 -18.58 39.85 -1.75
C VAL A 158 -18.10 39.98 -0.30
N THR A 159 -17.38 38.99 0.22
CA THR A 159 -16.83 39.04 1.58
C THR A 159 -15.78 40.15 1.74
N GLY A 160 -14.91 40.34 0.74
CA GLY A 160 -13.92 41.42 0.75
C GLY A 160 -14.56 42.82 0.78
N LEU A 161 -15.62 43.03 0.01
CA LEU A 161 -16.31 44.33 -0.07
C LEU A 161 -17.08 44.65 1.22
N VAL A 162 -17.71 43.66 1.85
CA VAL A 162 -18.39 43.84 3.15
C VAL A 162 -17.39 44.26 4.24
N LEU A 163 -16.22 43.60 4.32
CA LEU A 163 -15.19 43.94 5.32
C LEU A 163 -14.61 45.35 5.10
N ALA A 164 -14.34 45.72 3.85
CA ALA A 164 -13.86 47.07 3.51
C ALA A 164 -14.89 48.16 3.87
N GLY A 165 -16.18 47.90 3.64
CA GLY A 165 -17.26 48.82 4.01
C GLY A 165 -17.34 49.06 5.53
N ILE A 166 -17.24 48.00 6.34
CA ILE A 166 -17.27 48.11 7.81
C ILE A 166 -16.08 48.94 8.32
N ALA A 167 -14.88 48.74 7.76
CA ALA A 167 -13.69 49.50 8.14
C ALA A 167 -13.83 50.99 7.82
N ALA A 168 -14.36 51.34 6.64
CA ALA A 168 -14.58 52.74 6.24
C ALA A 168 -15.56 53.45 7.19
N VAL A 169 -16.65 52.80 7.59
CA VAL A 169 -17.62 53.35 8.55
C VAL A 169 -16.99 53.54 9.93
N ALA A 170 -16.22 52.57 10.41
CA ALA A 170 -15.54 52.67 11.70
C ALA A 170 -14.53 53.84 11.73
N VAL A 171 -13.76 54.03 10.67
CA VAL A 171 -12.80 55.14 10.55
C VAL A 171 -13.51 56.48 10.42
N GLY A 172 -14.59 56.56 9.63
CA GLY A 172 -15.41 57.76 9.51
C GLY A 172 -16.01 58.19 10.85
N LEU A 173 -16.62 57.26 11.58
CA LEU A 173 -17.21 57.53 12.90
C LEU A 173 -16.14 57.91 13.94
N ARG A 174 -14.96 57.29 13.88
CA ARG A 174 -13.84 57.61 14.77
C ARG A 174 -13.24 58.98 14.44
N GLY A 175 -13.17 59.36 13.17
CA GLY A 175 -12.72 60.67 12.71
C GLY A 175 -13.65 61.81 13.12
N VAL A 176 -14.97 61.60 13.04
CA VAL A 176 -15.96 62.59 13.51
C VAL A 176 -15.91 62.74 15.03
N ARG A 177 -15.83 61.62 15.77
CA ARG A 177 -15.65 61.63 17.24
C ARG A 177 -14.33 62.23 17.70
N SER A 178 -13.26 62.15 16.91
CA SER A 178 -11.98 62.79 17.26
C SER A 178 -11.98 64.29 16.97
N ARG A 179 -12.71 64.73 15.94
CA ARG A 179 -12.86 66.16 15.63
C ARG A 179 -13.75 66.89 16.63
N SER A 180 -14.79 66.24 17.15
CA SER A 180 -15.64 66.84 18.18
C SER A 180 -14.93 67.05 19.53
N ARG A 181 -13.79 66.39 19.78
CA ARG A 181 -12.97 66.60 20.98
C ARG A 181 -11.88 67.67 20.84
N ARG A 182 -11.77 68.29 19.66
CA ARG A 182 -10.82 69.39 19.40
C ARG A 182 -11.50 70.75 19.27
N ALA A 183 -12.82 70.81 19.45
CA ALA A 183 -13.62 72.02 19.33
C ALA A 183 -14.20 72.50 20.69
N ASP A 184 -13.67 71.99 21.80
CA ASP A 184 -13.87 72.52 23.16
C ASP A 184 -12.50 72.89 23.73
#